data_AF-A0A3A9BKZ1-F1
#
_entry.id   AF-A0A3A9BKZ1-F1
#
_cell.length_a   1.000
_cell.length_b   1.000
_cell.length_c   1.000
_cell.angle_alpha   90.00
_cell.angle_beta   90.00
_cell.angle_gamma   90.00
#
_symmetry.space_group_name_H-M   'P 1'
#
loop_
_entity.id
_entity.type
_entity.pdbx_description
1 polymer ?
#
loop_
_entity_poly.entity_id
_entity_poly.type
_entity_poly.pdbx_seq_one_letter_code
_entity_poly.pdbx_strand_id
1 'polypeptide(L)'
;MKKTKIICTMGPNSDDREVMKALILNGMDVARFNFSHGTHEEQKARLDLLKSVREELDIPVAALLDTKGPEIRTGLLEGGGKVMLTEGQEYTLTTREIEGNDKIAHINYDGLNEDVEPGNRILIDDGLIELEVQKVDGTDIVCTVINGGELGQRKGVNVPNVKIKLPALTEKDKEDIQFGIEQGFDFIAASFVRTPEAVEEIKAILAKAGSSMQVISKIENAEGLENLDEIIAASDGIMVARGDLGVEIPPERVPHIQKKIIQKCNLACKTVITATQMLDSMIRNPRPTRAEVTDVANAVYDGTDVVMLSGETAAGKYPVEALKMMVQICQASEKYLDTAAYRQRRMIVEDKTNISNAVCYSTVSTAFDLDAKVIIAPSITGYTTRQLSKWRPGCPVIGLSPSAAAVRQMQIYWGVKPFQAKRAESTDVLIESSLDLLKEKGIIEDKDIVVVTAGVVNRISRNRPATHTNIMRVIEVD
;
A
#
# COMPACT_ATOMS: atom_id res chain seq x y z
N MET A 1 14.65 -5.80 15.84
CA MET A 1 13.23 -5.42 15.58
C MET A 1 13.01 -5.41 14.08
N LYS A 2 11.86 -5.88 13.59
CA LYS A 2 11.48 -5.80 12.17
C LYS A 2 11.30 -4.33 11.75
N LYS A 3 11.85 -3.90 10.61
CA LYS A 3 11.72 -2.53 10.09
C LYS A 3 10.70 -2.41 8.96
N THR A 4 10.73 -3.32 7.98
CA THR A 4 9.75 -3.42 6.90
C THR A 4 8.40 -3.81 7.48
N LYS A 5 7.36 -3.09 7.09
CA LYS A 5 6.00 -3.24 7.60
C LYS A 5 5.26 -4.34 6.85
N ILE A 6 4.22 -4.90 7.47
CA ILE A 6 3.43 -5.97 6.87
C ILE A 6 1.95 -5.62 6.91
N ILE A 7 1.33 -5.63 5.73
CA ILE A 7 -0.13 -5.62 5.57
C ILE A 7 -0.61 -7.06 5.47
N CYS A 8 -1.65 -7.40 6.24
CA CYS A 8 -2.40 -8.65 6.06
C CYS A 8 -3.80 -8.34 5.56
N THR A 9 -4.25 -9.04 4.52
CA THR A 9 -5.63 -8.92 4.05
C THR A 9 -6.57 -9.71 4.94
N MET A 10 -7.66 -9.07 5.36
CA MET A 10 -8.74 -9.65 6.13
C MET A 10 -9.70 -10.39 5.19
N GLY A 11 -10.22 -11.52 5.65
CA GLY A 11 -11.17 -12.37 4.96
C GLY A 11 -11.79 -13.39 5.92
N PRO A 12 -12.38 -14.49 5.40
CA PRO A 12 -13.04 -15.51 6.22
C PRO A 12 -12.22 -16.04 7.40
N ASN A 13 -10.89 -16.16 7.24
CA ASN A 13 -10.03 -16.62 8.34
C ASN A 13 -9.92 -15.62 9.49
N SER A 14 -9.95 -14.33 9.18
CA SER A 14 -9.83 -13.26 10.18
C SER A 14 -11.15 -12.93 10.85
N ASP A 15 -12.24 -13.62 10.51
CA ASP A 15 -13.51 -13.54 11.24
C ASP A 15 -13.40 -14.24 12.61
N ASP A 16 -12.37 -15.08 12.79
CA ASP A 16 -11.97 -15.65 14.09
C ASP A 16 -11.10 -14.66 14.87
N ARG A 17 -11.55 -14.32 16.08
CA ARG A 17 -10.86 -13.45 17.03
C ARG A 17 -9.45 -13.93 17.39
N GLU A 18 -9.26 -15.23 17.59
CA GLU A 18 -7.97 -15.79 18.00
C GLU A 18 -6.97 -15.73 16.85
N VAL A 19 -7.43 -15.92 15.61
CA VAL A 19 -6.60 -15.71 14.42
C VAL A 19 -6.20 -14.24 14.31
N MET A 20 -7.14 -13.30 14.48
CA MET A 20 -6.82 -11.87 14.44
C MET A 20 -5.81 -11.46 15.52
N LYS A 21 -6.01 -11.95 16.76
CA LYS A 21 -5.07 -11.74 17.88
C LYS A 21 -3.69 -12.32 17.56
N ALA A 22 -3.64 -13.53 16.99
CA ALA A 22 -2.39 -14.15 16.57
C ALA A 22 -1.70 -13.35 15.47
N LEU A 23 -2.42 -12.81 14.48
CA LEU A 23 -1.86 -11.97 13.43
C LEU A 23 -1.24 -10.68 14.01
N ILE A 24 -1.95 -10.00 14.92
CA ILE A 24 -1.43 -8.79 15.56
C ILE A 24 -0.14 -9.10 16.36
N LEU A 25 -0.17 -10.12 17.22
CA LEU A 25 0.97 -10.50 18.06
C LEU A 25 2.19 -10.97 17.26
N ASN A 26 1.97 -11.55 16.08
CA ASN A 26 3.05 -12.06 15.23
C ASN A 26 3.57 -11.05 14.21
N GLY A 27 3.11 -9.79 14.22
CA GLY A 27 3.75 -8.70 13.49
C GLY A 27 2.96 -8.14 12.30
N MET A 28 1.63 -8.26 12.30
CA MET A 28 0.76 -7.47 11.42
C MET A 28 0.79 -5.99 11.85
N ASP A 29 1.14 -5.09 10.94
CA ASP A 29 1.17 -3.65 11.20
C ASP A 29 -0.13 -2.96 10.71
N VAL A 30 -0.71 -3.48 9.63
CA VAL A 30 -1.90 -2.92 8.98
C VAL A 30 -2.82 -4.06 8.52
N ALA A 31 -4.12 -3.93 8.77
CA ALA A 31 -5.16 -4.82 8.28
C ALA A 31 -5.82 -4.23 7.03
N ARG A 32 -5.77 -4.96 5.91
CA ARG A 32 -6.39 -4.57 4.63
C ARG A 32 -7.78 -5.18 4.51
N PHE A 33 -8.76 -4.35 4.15
CA PHE A 33 -10.14 -4.72 3.89
C PHE A 33 -10.40 -4.54 2.40
N ASN A 34 -10.64 -5.63 1.68
CA ASN A 34 -10.83 -5.60 0.24
C ASN A 34 -12.32 -5.44 -0.11
N PHE A 35 -12.72 -4.28 -0.60
CA PHE A 35 -14.13 -3.94 -0.93
C PHE A 35 -14.57 -4.44 -2.31
N SER A 36 -13.69 -5.16 -3.02
CA SER A 36 -14.10 -5.99 -4.16
C SER A 36 -15.03 -7.13 -3.75
N HIS A 37 -15.02 -7.49 -2.46
CA HIS A 37 -15.83 -8.55 -1.87
C HIS A 37 -16.47 -8.12 -0.55
N GLY A 38 -17.57 -8.78 -0.21
CA GLY A 38 -18.30 -8.56 1.04
C GLY A 38 -19.10 -7.26 1.07
N THR A 39 -20.06 -7.20 1.99
CA THR A 39 -20.90 -6.01 2.19
C THR A 39 -20.29 -5.07 3.24
N HIS A 40 -20.79 -3.84 3.34
CA HIS A 40 -20.37 -2.91 4.38
C HIS A 40 -20.60 -3.47 5.80
N GLU A 41 -21.67 -4.25 6.02
CA GLU A 41 -21.94 -4.89 7.30
C GLU A 41 -20.85 -5.90 7.67
N GLU A 42 -20.42 -6.74 6.71
CA GLU A 42 -19.36 -7.71 6.93
C GLU A 42 -18.02 -7.01 7.21
N GLN A 43 -17.68 -5.98 6.42
CA GLN A 43 -16.46 -5.21 6.62
C GLN A 43 -16.46 -4.47 7.98
N LYS A 44 -17.62 -3.96 8.40
CA LYS A 44 -17.79 -3.34 9.72
C LYS A 44 -17.56 -4.34 10.84
N ALA A 45 -18.12 -5.54 10.76
CA ALA A 45 -17.93 -6.57 11.78
C ALA A 45 -16.45 -6.92 11.97
N ARG A 46 -15.72 -7.10 10.87
CA ARG A 46 -14.25 -7.33 10.89
C ARG A 46 -13.49 -6.14 11.50
N LEU A 47 -13.89 -4.92 11.18
CA LEU A 47 -13.24 -3.73 11.71
C LEU A 47 -13.49 -3.55 13.21
N ASP A 48 -14.70 -3.82 13.69
CA ASP A 48 -15.03 -3.76 15.11
C ASP A 48 -14.24 -4.81 15.90
N LEU A 49 -14.07 -6.02 15.33
CA LEU A 49 -13.19 -7.04 15.88
C LEU A 49 -11.74 -6.53 15.98
N LEU A 50 -11.19 -5.97 14.89
CA LEU A 50 -9.85 -5.37 14.87
C LEU A 50 -9.69 -4.29 15.93
N LYS A 51 -10.66 -3.38 16.06
CA LYS A 51 -10.65 -2.32 17.07
C LYS A 51 -10.60 -2.89 18.48
N SER A 52 -11.39 -3.93 18.76
CA SER A 52 -11.41 -4.58 20.08
C SER A 52 -10.09 -5.26 20.44
N VAL A 53 -9.48 -5.98 19.49
CA VAL A 53 -8.21 -6.70 19.71
C VAL A 53 -7.04 -5.70 19.82
N ARG A 54 -7.07 -4.64 19.00
CA ARG A 54 -6.13 -3.51 19.04
C ARG A 54 -6.08 -2.85 20.42
N GLU A 55 -7.26 -2.61 21.01
CA GLU A 55 -7.39 -2.00 22.35
C GLU A 55 -6.94 -2.96 23.45
N GLU A 56 -7.34 -4.23 23.38
CA GLU A 56 -6.89 -5.27 24.33
C GLU A 56 -5.36 -5.39 24.39
N LEU A 57 -4.70 -5.35 23.23
CA LEU A 57 -3.26 -5.59 23.12
C LEU A 57 -2.39 -4.35 23.28
N ASP A 58 -2.97 -3.14 23.27
CA ASP A 58 -2.22 -1.86 23.19
C ASP A 58 -1.24 -1.82 22.00
N ILE A 59 -1.62 -2.43 20.86
CA ILE A 59 -0.82 -2.43 19.62
C ILE A 59 -1.61 -1.69 18.56
N PRO A 60 -1.16 -0.52 18.06
CA PRO A 60 -1.98 0.37 17.26
C PRO A 60 -2.02 -0.07 15.78
N VAL A 61 -2.53 -1.26 15.49
CA VAL A 61 -2.69 -1.76 14.11
C VAL A 61 -3.65 -0.85 13.34
N ALA A 62 -3.24 -0.48 12.12
CA ALA A 62 -4.02 0.39 11.25
C ALA A 62 -5.01 -0.37 10.39
N ALA A 63 -6.05 0.31 9.91
CA ALA A 63 -7.00 -0.23 8.94
C ALA A 63 -6.84 0.45 7.56
N LEU A 64 -6.73 -0.36 6.51
CA LEU A 64 -6.63 0.07 5.12
C LEU A 64 -7.85 -0.43 4.34
N LEU A 65 -8.62 0.50 3.78
CA LEU A 65 -9.72 0.22 2.86
C LEU A 65 -9.15 0.10 1.45
N ASP A 66 -9.35 -1.01 0.75
CA ASP A 66 -8.93 -1.17 -0.65
C ASP A 66 -10.15 -1.13 -1.56
N THR A 67 -10.23 -0.11 -2.42
CA THR A 67 -11.37 0.11 -3.32
C THR A 67 -11.38 -0.93 -4.42
N LYS A 68 -12.56 -1.18 -4.98
CA LYS A 68 -12.68 -2.09 -6.12
C LYS A 68 -12.11 -1.45 -7.38
N GLY A 69 -12.40 -0.16 -7.57
CA GLY A 69 -12.00 0.60 -8.75
C GLY A 69 -12.82 0.27 -10.00
N PRO A 70 -12.62 1.06 -11.05
CA PRO A 70 -13.20 0.81 -12.37
C PRO A 70 -12.53 -0.41 -13.02
N GLU A 71 -13.32 -1.40 -13.44
CA GLU A 71 -12.82 -2.62 -14.09
C GLU A 71 -13.74 -3.05 -15.25
N ILE A 72 -13.13 -3.60 -16.31
CA ILE A 72 -13.86 -4.22 -17.40
C ILE A 72 -13.98 -5.71 -17.10
N ARG A 73 -15.18 -6.27 -17.27
CA ARG A 73 -15.48 -7.68 -17.09
C ARG A 73 -16.40 -8.20 -18.19
N THR A 74 -16.26 -9.49 -18.48
CA THR A 74 -17.21 -10.22 -19.32
C THR A 74 -18.57 -10.37 -18.62
N GLY A 75 -19.61 -10.63 -19.39
CA GLY A 75 -20.98 -10.84 -18.91
C GLY A 75 -21.23 -12.24 -18.35
N LEU A 76 -22.52 -12.58 -18.28
CA LEU A 76 -22.96 -13.94 -18.03
C LEU A 76 -22.81 -14.78 -19.31
N LEU A 77 -22.65 -16.08 -19.12
CA LEU A 77 -22.58 -17.07 -20.20
C LEU A 77 -23.83 -17.95 -20.18
N GLU A 78 -24.29 -18.33 -21.36
CA GLU A 78 -25.42 -19.23 -21.58
C GLU A 78 -25.28 -20.51 -20.74
N GLY A 79 -26.36 -20.88 -20.05
CA GLY A 79 -26.39 -22.10 -19.22
C GLY A 79 -25.52 -22.05 -17.95
N GLY A 80 -24.91 -20.91 -17.62
CA GLY A 80 -24.12 -20.74 -16.39
C GLY A 80 -22.75 -21.42 -16.42
N GLY A 81 -22.43 -22.13 -17.50
CA GLY A 81 -21.20 -22.90 -17.66
C GLY A 81 -20.02 -22.07 -18.14
N LYS A 82 -18.86 -22.72 -18.24
CA LYS A 82 -17.70 -22.16 -18.96
C LYS A 82 -17.80 -22.52 -20.44
N VAL A 83 -17.26 -21.68 -21.30
CA VAL A 83 -17.13 -21.94 -22.74
C VAL A 83 -15.66 -22.08 -23.12
N MET A 84 -15.35 -22.99 -24.04
CA MET A 84 -13.97 -23.19 -24.50
C MET A 84 -13.72 -22.32 -25.71
N LEU A 85 -12.69 -21.47 -25.65
CA LEU A 85 -12.22 -20.70 -26.79
C LEU A 85 -11.00 -21.38 -27.41
N THR A 86 -11.02 -21.56 -28.73
CA THR A 86 -9.95 -22.22 -29.50
C THR A 86 -9.09 -21.22 -30.25
N GLU A 87 -7.78 -21.45 -30.31
CA GLU A 87 -6.85 -20.60 -31.07
C GLU A 87 -7.24 -20.52 -32.55
N GLY A 88 -7.17 -19.32 -33.12
CA GLY A 88 -7.53 -19.00 -34.49
C GLY A 88 -9.02 -18.81 -34.74
N GLN A 89 -9.90 -19.05 -33.76
CA GLN A 89 -11.33 -18.81 -33.92
C GLN A 89 -11.65 -17.31 -33.90
N GLU A 90 -12.70 -16.92 -34.62
CA GLU A 90 -13.30 -15.60 -34.47
C GLU A 90 -14.14 -15.55 -33.18
N TYR A 91 -13.96 -14.49 -32.40
CA TYR A 91 -14.71 -14.25 -31.17
C TYR A 91 -15.07 -12.77 -31.05
N THR A 92 -16.32 -12.48 -30.69
CA THR A 92 -16.82 -11.10 -30.61
C THR A 92 -17.04 -10.68 -29.17
N LEU A 93 -16.50 -9.53 -28.79
CA LEU A 93 -16.92 -8.82 -27.57
C LEU A 93 -17.93 -7.74 -27.94
N THR A 94 -19.03 -7.64 -27.20
CA THR A 94 -20.11 -6.67 -27.48
C THR A 94 -20.50 -5.88 -26.24
N THR A 95 -20.87 -4.62 -26.40
CA THR A 95 -21.44 -3.80 -25.32
C THR A 95 -22.92 -4.12 -25.05
N ARG A 96 -23.61 -4.72 -26.03
CA ARG A 96 -25.01 -5.18 -25.87
C ARG A 96 -25.14 -6.17 -24.72
N GLU A 97 -26.16 -5.99 -23.88
CA GLU A 97 -26.51 -6.93 -22.80
C GLU A 97 -27.06 -8.23 -23.38
N ILE A 98 -26.22 -9.26 -23.45
CA ILE A 98 -26.57 -10.60 -23.90
C ILE A 98 -25.94 -11.66 -22.97
N GLU A 99 -26.52 -12.86 -22.95
CA GLU A 99 -25.80 -14.04 -22.46
C GLU A 99 -24.77 -14.45 -23.53
N GLY A 100 -23.51 -14.56 -23.13
CA GLY A 100 -22.43 -14.94 -24.02
C GLY A 100 -22.32 -16.45 -24.25
N ASN A 101 -21.65 -16.84 -25.32
CA ASN A 101 -21.35 -18.22 -25.67
C ASN A 101 -19.93 -18.33 -26.25
N ASP A 102 -19.66 -19.40 -27.00
CA ASP A 102 -18.36 -19.69 -27.63
C ASP A 102 -18.03 -18.78 -28.82
N LYS A 103 -18.94 -17.89 -29.23
CA LYS A 103 -18.77 -16.95 -30.35
C LYS A 103 -18.84 -15.47 -29.96
N ILE A 104 -19.60 -15.14 -28.93
CA ILE A 104 -19.83 -13.75 -28.52
C ILE A 104 -19.97 -13.63 -27.00
N ALA A 105 -19.47 -12.55 -26.40
CA ALA A 105 -19.75 -12.22 -25.00
C ALA A 105 -19.97 -10.72 -24.79
N HIS A 106 -20.87 -10.42 -23.84
CA HIS A 106 -21.06 -9.07 -23.32
C HIS A 106 -19.83 -8.61 -22.51
N ILE A 107 -19.54 -7.31 -22.53
CA ILE A 107 -18.61 -6.62 -21.62
C ILE A 107 -19.32 -5.47 -20.91
N ASN A 108 -19.02 -5.27 -19.63
CA ASN A 108 -19.67 -4.26 -18.79
C ASN A 108 -19.18 -2.81 -19.02
N TYR A 109 -18.42 -2.55 -20.09
CA TYR A 109 -17.91 -1.22 -20.43
C TYR A 109 -18.30 -0.82 -21.85
N ASP A 110 -19.29 0.06 -21.93
CA ASP A 110 -19.88 0.51 -23.20
C ASP A 110 -18.93 1.33 -24.07
N GLY A 111 -17.83 1.84 -23.52
CA GLY A 111 -16.85 2.64 -24.26
C GLY A 111 -15.75 1.82 -24.94
N LEU A 112 -15.65 0.50 -24.70
CA LEU A 112 -14.48 -0.25 -25.15
C LEU A 112 -14.35 -0.28 -26.68
N ASN A 113 -15.46 -0.35 -27.40
CA ASN A 113 -15.49 -0.32 -28.86
C ASN A 113 -14.95 1.01 -29.43
N GLU A 114 -14.99 2.10 -28.68
CA GLU A 114 -14.42 3.40 -29.08
C GLU A 114 -12.95 3.56 -28.65
N ASP A 115 -12.50 2.74 -27.71
CA ASP A 115 -11.15 2.80 -27.17
C ASP A 115 -10.16 1.90 -27.94
N VAL A 116 -10.65 0.82 -28.56
CA VAL A 116 -9.80 -0.14 -29.28
C VAL A 116 -9.82 0.04 -30.79
N GLU A 117 -8.71 -0.33 -31.43
CA GLU A 117 -8.52 -0.34 -32.88
C GLU A 117 -7.95 -1.68 -33.37
N PRO A 118 -8.07 -2.00 -34.68
CA PRO A 118 -7.46 -3.19 -35.27
C PRO A 118 -5.98 -3.35 -34.89
N GLY A 119 -5.61 -4.54 -34.44
CA GLY A 119 -4.27 -4.89 -33.96
C GLY A 119 -4.06 -4.71 -32.45
N ASN A 120 -5.00 -4.10 -31.71
CA ASN A 120 -4.95 -4.09 -30.25
C ASN A 120 -5.16 -5.49 -29.67
N ARG A 121 -4.56 -5.74 -28.49
CA ARG A 121 -4.69 -6.99 -27.74
C ARG A 121 -5.71 -6.82 -26.62
N ILE A 122 -6.58 -7.80 -26.44
CA ILE A 122 -7.52 -7.88 -25.32
C ILE A 122 -7.23 -9.16 -24.55
N LEU A 123 -6.95 -9.00 -23.27
CA LEU A 123 -6.61 -10.07 -22.34
C LEU A 123 -7.83 -10.36 -21.46
N ILE A 124 -8.15 -11.63 -21.25
CA ILE A 124 -9.28 -12.06 -20.40
C ILE A 124 -8.79 -13.06 -19.36
N ASP A 125 -9.33 -12.95 -18.14
CA ASP A 125 -9.02 -13.81 -17.00
C ASP A 125 -7.52 -13.77 -16.65
N ASP A 126 -7.03 -12.59 -16.25
CA ASP A 126 -5.63 -12.32 -15.90
C ASP A 126 -4.63 -12.68 -17.02
N GLY A 127 -5.05 -12.51 -18.28
CA GLY A 127 -4.24 -12.79 -19.47
C GLY A 127 -4.16 -14.27 -19.86
N LEU A 128 -4.98 -15.14 -19.25
CA LEU A 128 -5.07 -16.55 -19.65
C LEU A 128 -5.57 -16.71 -21.09
N ILE A 129 -6.57 -15.90 -21.47
CA ILE A 129 -7.11 -15.85 -22.82
C ILE A 129 -6.63 -14.56 -23.47
N GLU A 130 -6.20 -14.65 -24.71
CA GLU A 130 -5.70 -13.50 -25.47
C GLU A 130 -6.40 -13.40 -26.82
N LEU A 131 -6.93 -12.22 -27.10
CA LEU A 131 -7.63 -11.87 -28.32
C LEU A 131 -6.88 -10.75 -29.05
N GLU A 132 -6.95 -10.75 -30.37
CA GLU A 132 -6.48 -9.64 -31.21
C GLU A 132 -7.64 -9.04 -31.99
N VAL A 133 -7.86 -7.74 -31.81
CA VAL A 133 -8.92 -6.99 -32.49
C VAL A 133 -8.67 -6.98 -33.99
N GLN A 134 -9.64 -7.46 -34.76
CA GLN A 134 -9.61 -7.42 -36.22
C GLN A 134 -10.33 -6.19 -36.76
N LYS A 135 -11.49 -5.88 -36.19
CA LYS A 135 -12.30 -4.71 -36.54
C LYS A 135 -13.31 -4.39 -35.44
N VAL A 136 -13.80 -3.16 -35.47
CA VAL A 136 -14.93 -2.71 -34.65
C VAL A 136 -16.09 -2.37 -35.58
N ASP A 137 -17.23 -3.04 -35.40
CA ASP A 137 -18.47 -2.83 -36.14
C ASP A 137 -19.57 -2.37 -35.17
N GLY A 138 -19.67 -1.05 -34.95
CA GLY A 138 -20.63 -0.49 -34.01
C GLY A 138 -20.31 -0.91 -32.57
N THR A 139 -21.17 -1.72 -31.96
CA THR A 139 -20.98 -2.24 -30.59
C THR A 139 -20.12 -3.49 -30.53
N ASP A 140 -19.82 -4.11 -31.68
CA ASP A 140 -19.19 -5.42 -31.77
C ASP A 140 -17.70 -5.26 -32.10
N ILE A 141 -16.85 -5.78 -31.22
CA ILE A 141 -15.40 -5.86 -31.35
C ILE A 141 -15.07 -7.28 -31.81
N VAL A 142 -14.85 -7.43 -33.11
CA VAL A 142 -14.54 -8.73 -33.72
C VAL A 142 -13.06 -9.01 -33.55
N CYS A 143 -12.74 -10.12 -32.89
CA CYS A 143 -11.38 -10.52 -32.57
C CYS A 143 -11.04 -11.90 -33.11
N THR A 144 -9.75 -12.17 -33.25
CA THR A 144 -9.19 -13.52 -33.42
C THR A 144 -8.66 -13.98 -32.07
N VAL A 145 -8.98 -15.21 -31.65
CA VAL A 145 -8.37 -15.81 -30.46
C VAL A 145 -6.94 -16.20 -30.77
N ILE A 146 -6.00 -15.71 -29.98
CA ILE A 146 -4.57 -15.95 -30.16
C ILE A 146 -4.08 -16.98 -29.14
N ASN A 147 -4.57 -16.88 -27.91
CA ASN A 147 -4.43 -17.93 -26.92
C ASN A 147 -5.80 -18.31 -26.39
N GLY A 148 -6.18 -19.57 -26.61
CA GLY A 148 -7.47 -20.12 -26.19
C GLY A 148 -7.51 -20.49 -24.71
N GLY A 149 -8.68 -20.91 -24.23
CA GLY A 149 -8.87 -21.31 -22.84
C GLY A 149 -10.34 -21.38 -22.43
N GLU A 150 -10.58 -21.79 -21.19
CA GLU A 150 -11.93 -21.81 -20.61
C GLU A 150 -12.34 -20.40 -20.15
N LEU A 151 -13.27 -19.78 -20.87
CA LEU A 151 -13.89 -18.54 -20.44
C LEU A 151 -15.00 -18.84 -19.42
N GLY A 152 -14.85 -18.27 -18.22
CA GLY A 152 -15.90 -18.25 -17.21
C GLY A 152 -16.76 -16.98 -17.26
N GLN A 153 -17.65 -16.83 -16.28
CA GLN A 153 -18.48 -15.63 -16.13
C GLN A 153 -17.73 -14.50 -15.42
N ARG A 154 -18.05 -13.24 -15.75
CA ARG A 154 -17.56 -12.06 -15.03
C ARG A 154 -16.04 -12.02 -14.88
N LYS A 155 -15.32 -12.46 -15.91
CA LYS A 155 -13.86 -12.48 -15.94
C LYS A 155 -13.32 -11.10 -16.27
N GLY A 156 -12.22 -10.72 -15.63
CA GLY A 156 -11.54 -9.44 -15.88
C GLY A 156 -11.10 -9.34 -17.33
N VAL A 157 -11.19 -8.15 -17.89
CA VAL A 157 -10.76 -7.80 -19.24
C VAL A 157 -9.75 -6.66 -19.14
N ASN A 158 -8.60 -6.84 -19.78
CA ASN A 158 -7.49 -5.91 -19.79
C ASN A 158 -7.11 -5.58 -21.24
N VAL A 159 -6.69 -4.35 -21.51
CA VAL A 159 -6.38 -3.90 -22.87
C VAL A 159 -5.04 -3.17 -22.87
N PRO A 160 -3.94 -3.92 -22.96
CA PRO A 160 -2.60 -3.34 -22.90
C PRO A 160 -2.36 -2.27 -23.96
N ASN A 161 -1.66 -1.20 -23.56
CA ASN A 161 -1.28 -0.06 -24.41
C ASN A 161 -2.45 0.78 -24.94
N VAL A 162 -3.65 0.63 -24.40
CA VAL A 162 -4.82 1.44 -24.74
C VAL A 162 -5.22 2.33 -23.56
N LYS A 163 -5.52 3.60 -23.83
CA LYS A 163 -6.01 4.55 -22.82
C LYS A 163 -7.51 4.38 -22.65
N ILE A 164 -7.88 3.59 -21.66
CA ILE A 164 -9.28 3.29 -21.34
C ILE A 164 -9.98 4.51 -20.75
N LYS A 165 -11.14 4.92 -21.27
CA LYS A 165 -11.86 6.11 -20.77
C LYS A 165 -12.82 5.80 -19.62
N LEU A 166 -12.41 4.94 -18.69
CA LEU A 166 -13.15 4.67 -17.47
C LEU A 166 -13.04 5.86 -16.49
N PRO A 167 -14.07 6.13 -15.67
CA PRO A 167 -13.99 7.14 -14.62
C PRO A 167 -12.91 6.77 -13.60
N ALA A 168 -12.40 7.76 -12.85
CA ALA A 168 -11.41 7.53 -11.80
C ALA A 168 -11.97 6.71 -10.63
N LEU A 169 -13.21 6.97 -10.26
CA LEU A 169 -13.95 6.29 -9.19
C LEU A 169 -15.31 5.85 -9.71
N THR A 170 -15.73 4.64 -9.31
CA THR A 170 -17.12 4.21 -9.48
C THR A 170 -18.00 4.82 -8.37
N GLU A 171 -19.33 4.82 -8.54
CA GLU A 171 -20.23 5.23 -7.46
C GLU A 171 -20.09 4.35 -6.22
N LYS A 172 -19.86 3.05 -6.41
CA LYS A 172 -19.52 2.13 -5.32
C LYS A 172 -18.24 2.55 -4.59
N ASP A 173 -17.19 2.96 -5.30
CA ASP A 173 -15.96 3.40 -4.64
C ASP A 173 -16.21 4.65 -3.78
N LYS A 174 -17.07 5.58 -4.23
CA LYS A 174 -17.45 6.77 -3.44
C LYS A 174 -18.23 6.38 -2.18
N GLU A 175 -19.15 5.42 -2.28
CA GLU A 175 -19.87 4.86 -1.13
C GLU A 175 -18.91 4.15 -0.15
N ASP A 176 -17.96 3.37 -0.67
CA ASP A 176 -16.94 2.69 0.12
C ASP A 176 -16.02 3.69 0.83
N ILE A 177 -15.61 4.78 0.15
CA ILE A 177 -14.84 5.88 0.75
C ILE A 177 -15.63 6.52 1.89
N GLN A 178 -16.91 6.82 1.67
CA GLN A 178 -17.76 7.44 2.69
C GLN A 178 -17.91 6.52 3.91
N PHE A 179 -18.14 5.24 3.70
CA PHE A 179 -18.11 4.24 4.76
C PHE A 179 -16.77 4.23 5.50
N GLY A 180 -15.64 4.26 4.77
CA GLY A 180 -14.30 4.31 5.33
C GLY A 180 -14.08 5.49 6.27
N ILE A 181 -14.54 6.68 5.86
CA ILE A 181 -14.51 7.90 6.67
C ILE A 181 -15.31 7.72 7.96
N GLU A 182 -16.57 7.27 7.85
CA GLU A 182 -17.48 7.11 8.98
C GLU A 182 -16.98 6.09 10.00
N GLN A 183 -16.38 5.00 9.52
CA GLN A 183 -15.84 3.95 10.38
C GLN A 183 -14.45 4.27 10.93
N GLY A 184 -13.78 5.32 10.45
CA GLY A 184 -12.47 5.74 10.92
C GLY A 184 -11.33 4.84 10.46
N PHE A 185 -11.33 4.47 9.17
CA PHE A 185 -10.16 3.87 8.52
C PHE A 185 -8.96 4.82 8.54
N ASP A 186 -7.75 4.28 8.44
CA ASP A 186 -6.51 5.05 8.49
C ASP A 186 -5.99 5.35 7.07
N PHE A 187 -6.25 4.44 6.13
CA PHE A 187 -5.80 4.51 4.74
C PHE A 187 -6.90 4.11 3.76
N ILE A 188 -6.79 4.63 2.55
CA ILE A 188 -7.45 4.11 1.35
C ILE A 188 -6.40 3.69 0.32
N ALA A 189 -6.48 2.46 -0.18
CA ALA A 189 -5.79 2.04 -1.39
C ALA A 189 -6.76 2.19 -2.57
N ALA A 190 -6.41 3.07 -3.50
CA ALA A 190 -7.21 3.38 -4.67
C ALA A 190 -6.76 2.53 -5.86
N SER A 191 -7.65 1.68 -6.36
CA SER A 191 -7.44 0.81 -7.52
C SER A 191 -7.48 1.60 -8.85
N PHE A 192 -6.78 1.09 -9.86
CA PHE A 192 -6.72 1.61 -11.23
C PHE A 192 -6.37 3.11 -11.34
N VAL A 193 -5.49 3.61 -10.47
CA VAL A 193 -5.04 5.01 -10.53
C VAL A 193 -4.11 5.22 -11.72
N ARG A 194 -4.52 6.15 -12.59
CA ARG A 194 -3.85 6.42 -13.87
C ARG A 194 -3.38 7.86 -14.01
N THR A 195 -3.98 8.78 -13.26
CA THR A 195 -3.68 10.21 -13.33
C THR A 195 -3.69 10.84 -11.92
N PRO A 196 -3.00 11.98 -11.72
CA PRO A 196 -3.03 12.68 -10.43
C PRO A 196 -4.43 13.20 -10.06
N GLU A 197 -5.26 13.56 -11.03
CA GLU A 197 -6.62 14.08 -10.80
C GLU A 197 -7.50 13.06 -10.07
N ALA A 198 -7.33 11.76 -10.37
CA ALA A 198 -8.01 10.68 -9.65
C ALA A 198 -7.68 10.70 -8.14
N VAL A 199 -6.43 10.99 -7.80
CA VAL A 199 -5.97 11.09 -6.41
C VAL A 199 -6.51 12.35 -5.75
N GLU A 200 -6.52 13.47 -6.49
CA GLU A 200 -7.05 14.75 -6.01
C GLU A 200 -8.56 14.69 -5.75
N GLU A 201 -9.32 13.96 -6.58
CA GLU A 201 -10.75 13.72 -6.36
C GLU A 201 -11.00 13.02 -5.01
N ILE A 202 -10.26 11.93 -4.73
CA ILE A 202 -10.34 11.24 -3.43
C ILE A 202 -9.96 12.18 -2.29
N LYS A 203 -8.85 12.92 -2.43
CA LYS A 203 -8.41 13.88 -1.41
C LYS A 203 -9.44 14.98 -1.15
N ALA A 204 -10.15 15.45 -2.17
CA ALA A 204 -11.21 16.42 -2.03
C ALA A 204 -12.41 15.86 -1.24
N ILE A 205 -12.80 14.61 -1.49
CA ILE A 205 -13.84 13.91 -0.71
C ILE A 205 -13.43 13.83 0.77
N LEU A 206 -12.20 13.36 1.04
CA LEU A 206 -11.68 13.24 2.40
C LEU A 206 -11.62 14.60 3.12
N ALA A 207 -11.11 15.63 2.44
CA ALA A 207 -10.98 16.98 2.99
C ALA A 207 -12.35 17.60 3.33
N LYS A 208 -13.34 17.42 2.46
CA LYS A 208 -14.72 17.90 2.68
C LYS A 208 -15.35 17.27 3.93
N ALA A 209 -15.02 16.01 4.22
CA ALA A 209 -15.48 15.31 5.40
C ALA A 209 -14.60 15.53 6.65
N GLY A 210 -13.50 16.28 6.55
CA GLY A 210 -12.54 16.47 7.64
C GLY A 210 -11.78 15.19 8.01
N SER A 211 -11.74 14.21 7.11
CA SER A 211 -11.03 12.95 7.33
C SER A 211 -9.51 13.14 7.21
N SER A 212 -8.77 12.40 8.02
CA SER A 212 -7.30 12.35 7.99
C SER A 212 -6.75 11.12 7.27
N MET A 213 -7.62 10.31 6.65
CA MET A 213 -7.21 9.13 5.87
C MET A 213 -6.15 9.50 4.84
N GLN A 214 -5.16 8.62 4.68
CA GLN A 214 -4.09 8.78 3.69
C GLN A 214 -4.40 7.96 2.43
N VAL A 215 -4.11 8.53 1.26
CA VAL A 215 -4.38 7.92 -0.05
C VAL A 215 -3.15 7.18 -0.56
N ILE A 216 -3.28 5.88 -0.80
CA ILE A 216 -2.30 5.01 -1.41
C ILE A 216 -2.76 4.68 -2.83
N SER A 217 -2.03 5.12 -3.85
CA SER A 217 -2.41 4.83 -5.24
C SER A 217 -1.85 3.50 -5.70
N LYS A 218 -2.70 2.62 -6.25
CA LYS A 218 -2.28 1.35 -6.84
C LYS A 218 -1.91 1.59 -8.30
N ILE A 219 -0.66 1.27 -8.65
CA ILE A 219 -0.16 1.37 -10.04
C ILE A 219 -0.28 -0.01 -10.69
N GLU A 220 -1.20 -0.10 -11.64
CA GLU A 220 -1.70 -1.37 -12.18
C GLU A 220 -1.60 -1.46 -13.71
N ASN A 221 -1.32 -0.36 -14.40
CA ASN A 221 -1.25 -0.35 -15.87
C ASN A 221 -0.17 0.59 -16.41
N ALA A 222 -0.01 0.59 -17.73
CA ALA A 222 0.97 1.42 -18.44
C ALA A 222 0.74 2.93 -18.25
N GLU A 223 -0.52 3.40 -18.29
CA GLU A 223 -0.85 4.82 -18.14
C GLU A 223 -0.44 5.37 -16.75
N GLY A 224 -0.69 4.61 -15.68
CA GLY A 224 -0.22 4.96 -14.34
C GLY A 224 1.31 4.98 -14.23
N LEU A 225 2.02 4.19 -15.04
CA LEU A 225 3.49 4.26 -15.12
C LEU A 225 4.00 5.48 -15.89
N GLU A 226 3.27 5.94 -16.90
CA GLU A 226 3.57 7.16 -17.65
C GLU A 226 3.47 8.39 -16.74
N ASN A 227 2.41 8.47 -15.93
CA ASN A 227 2.11 9.59 -15.02
C ASN A 227 2.66 9.37 -13.59
N LEU A 228 3.64 8.48 -13.43
CA LEU A 228 4.06 7.98 -12.12
C LEU A 228 4.55 9.10 -11.18
N ASP A 229 5.29 10.08 -11.71
CA ASP A 229 5.88 11.14 -10.88
C ASP A 229 4.81 12.10 -10.33
N GLU A 230 3.84 12.45 -11.16
CA GLU A 230 2.70 13.28 -10.80
C GLU A 230 1.80 12.57 -9.80
N ILE A 231 1.53 11.27 -9.99
CA ILE A 231 0.77 10.45 -9.04
C ILE A 231 1.52 10.38 -7.70
N ILE A 232 2.84 10.10 -7.69
CA ILE A 232 3.64 10.10 -6.46
C ILE A 232 3.54 11.43 -5.71
N ALA A 233 3.57 12.56 -6.42
CA ALA A 233 3.45 13.87 -5.81
C ALA A 233 2.08 14.05 -5.13
N ALA A 234 1.00 13.67 -5.82
CA ALA A 234 -0.38 13.79 -5.35
C ALA A 234 -0.73 12.82 -4.22
N SER A 235 -0.18 11.60 -4.20
CA SER A 235 -0.52 10.53 -3.24
C SER A 235 0.21 10.64 -1.90
N ASP A 236 -0.27 9.94 -0.87
CA ASP A 236 0.45 9.81 0.41
C ASP A 236 1.38 8.57 0.43
N GLY A 237 1.10 7.61 -0.45
CA GLY A 237 1.96 6.48 -0.77
C GLY A 237 1.55 5.80 -2.08
N ILE A 238 2.33 4.81 -2.49
CA ILE A 238 2.09 4.01 -3.70
C ILE A 238 2.06 2.52 -3.36
N MET A 239 1.20 1.77 -4.03
CA MET A 239 1.21 0.31 -4.01
C MET A 239 1.61 -0.21 -5.40
N VAL A 240 2.65 -1.04 -5.44
CA VAL A 240 3.07 -1.78 -6.64
C VAL A 240 2.25 -3.06 -6.70
N ALA A 241 1.17 -3.05 -7.47
CA ALA A 241 0.25 -4.18 -7.64
C ALA A 241 0.73 -5.08 -8.78
N ARG A 242 1.64 -6.01 -8.45
CA ARG A 242 2.42 -6.78 -9.44
C ARG A 242 1.58 -7.76 -10.26
N GLY A 243 0.53 -8.32 -9.67
CA GLY A 243 -0.44 -9.18 -10.35
C GLY A 243 -1.11 -8.43 -11.49
N ASP A 244 -1.83 -7.36 -11.16
CA ASP A 244 -2.56 -6.53 -12.14
C ASP A 244 -1.58 -5.91 -13.16
N LEU A 245 -0.46 -5.37 -12.68
CA LEU A 245 0.56 -4.79 -13.55
C LEU A 245 1.16 -5.83 -14.51
N GLY A 246 1.40 -7.06 -14.05
CA GLY A 246 1.93 -8.14 -14.87
C GLY A 246 0.99 -8.66 -15.96
N VAL A 247 -0.30 -8.29 -15.90
CA VAL A 247 -1.26 -8.53 -17.00
C VAL A 247 -1.12 -7.45 -18.07
N GLU A 248 -0.97 -6.18 -17.66
CA GLU A 248 -0.92 -5.02 -18.56
C GLU A 248 0.44 -4.79 -19.23
N ILE A 249 1.52 -5.27 -18.63
CA ILE A 249 2.89 -5.14 -19.16
C ILE A 249 3.63 -6.48 -19.18
N PRO A 250 4.64 -6.64 -20.06
CA PRO A 250 5.40 -7.88 -20.13
C PRO A 250 5.99 -8.28 -18.77
N PRO A 251 5.78 -9.53 -18.30
CA PRO A 251 6.13 -9.96 -16.95
C PRO A 251 7.63 -9.83 -16.66
N GLU A 252 8.50 -10.02 -17.67
CA GLU A 252 9.94 -9.84 -17.54
C GLU A 252 10.37 -8.39 -17.25
N ARG A 253 9.50 -7.40 -17.52
CA ARG A 253 9.75 -5.98 -17.22
C ARG A 253 9.30 -5.58 -15.80
N VAL A 254 8.37 -6.32 -15.20
CA VAL A 254 7.78 -6.01 -13.89
C VAL A 254 8.85 -5.85 -12.79
N PRO A 255 9.88 -6.72 -12.67
CA PRO A 255 10.91 -6.55 -11.64
C PRO A 255 11.70 -5.25 -11.76
N HIS A 256 11.98 -4.79 -12.99
CA HIS A 256 12.66 -3.52 -13.21
C HIS A 256 11.76 -2.33 -12.84
N ILE A 257 10.49 -2.40 -13.17
CA ILE A 257 9.52 -1.33 -12.89
C ILE A 257 9.23 -1.21 -11.39
N GLN A 258 9.12 -2.33 -10.67
CA GLN A 258 9.05 -2.35 -9.20
C GLN A 258 10.20 -1.54 -8.59
N LYS A 259 11.44 -1.83 -8.99
CA LYS A 259 12.63 -1.10 -8.51
C LYS A 259 12.54 0.39 -8.77
N LYS A 260 12.10 0.77 -9.97
CA LYS A 260 11.93 2.17 -10.37
C LYS A 260 10.88 2.89 -9.51
N ILE A 261 9.71 2.27 -9.28
CA ILE A 261 8.64 2.84 -8.45
C ILE A 261 9.13 3.02 -7.01
N ILE A 262 9.72 1.96 -6.42
CA ILE A 262 10.24 2.01 -5.04
C ILE A 262 11.29 3.12 -4.89
N GLN A 263 12.23 3.22 -5.84
CA GLN A 263 13.26 4.25 -5.81
C GLN A 263 12.66 5.66 -5.86
N LYS A 264 11.69 5.91 -6.76
CA LYS A 264 11.03 7.22 -6.88
C LYS A 264 10.24 7.58 -5.62
N CYS A 265 9.51 6.64 -5.03
CA CYS A 265 8.78 6.85 -3.77
C CYS A 265 9.74 7.20 -2.62
N ASN A 266 10.84 6.44 -2.49
CA ASN A 266 11.87 6.69 -1.49
C ASN A 266 12.51 8.08 -1.64
N LEU A 267 12.74 8.54 -2.87
CA LEU A 267 13.24 9.89 -3.13
C LEU A 267 12.20 10.97 -2.76
N ALA A 268 10.92 10.73 -3.06
CA ALA A 268 9.82 11.66 -2.79
C ALA A 268 9.28 11.65 -1.34
N CYS A 269 9.89 10.89 -0.42
CA CYS A 269 9.40 10.67 0.94
C CYS A 269 7.97 10.07 1.00
N LYS A 270 7.59 9.26 0.02
CA LYS A 270 6.29 8.60 -0.03
C LYS A 270 6.45 7.14 0.34
N THR A 271 5.51 6.62 1.12
CA THR A 271 5.47 5.20 1.48
C THR A 271 5.28 4.37 0.22
N VAL A 272 6.01 3.25 0.09
CA VAL A 272 5.77 2.28 -0.98
C VAL A 272 5.47 0.89 -0.44
N ILE A 273 4.44 0.26 -1.01
CA ILE A 273 3.96 -1.08 -0.67
C ILE A 273 4.23 -2.00 -1.86
N THR A 274 4.89 -3.13 -1.62
CA THR A 274 5.00 -4.20 -2.61
C THR A 274 3.90 -5.23 -2.36
N ALA A 275 3.01 -5.41 -3.33
CA ALA A 275 1.78 -6.17 -3.19
C ALA A 275 1.66 -7.31 -4.21
N THR A 276 0.84 -8.30 -3.86
CA THR A 276 0.48 -9.52 -4.64
C THR A 276 1.66 -10.46 -4.92
N GLN A 277 1.39 -11.75 -5.16
CA GLN A 277 2.40 -12.77 -5.52
C GLN A 277 3.60 -12.87 -4.57
N MET A 278 3.41 -12.61 -3.27
CA MET A 278 4.51 -12.64 -2.30
C MET A 278 4.77 -14.06 -1.78
N LEU A 279 3.78 -14.67 -1.10
CA LEU A 279 3.87 -16.03 -0.56
C LEU A 279 2.64 -16.86 -0.98
N ASP A 280 2.15 -16.68 -2.21
CA ASP A 280 0.88 -17.24 -2.71
C ASP A 280 0.75 -18.76 -2.48
N SER A 281 1.84 -19.51 -2.65
CA SER A 281 1.84 -20.95 -2.41
C SER A 281 1.43 -21.32 -0.98
N MET A 282 1.58 -20.40 -0.02
CA MET A 282 1.16 -20.58 1.37
C MET A 282 -0.34 -20.48 1.62
N ILE A 283 -1.13 -20.09 0.61
CA ILE A 283 -2.58 -20.31 0.63
C ILE A 283 -2.88 -21.80 0.82
N ARG A 284 -2.09 -22.66 0.17
CA ARG A 284 -2.29 -24.11 0.13
C ARG A 284 -1.28 -24.90 0.95
N ASN A 285 -0.08 -24.37 1.15
CA ASN A 285 1.06 -25.08 1.73
C ASN A 285 1.56 -24.41 3.02
N PRO A 286 2.11 -25.17 3.97
CA PRO A 286 2.63 -24.60 5.22
C PRO A 286 4.00 -23.91 5.07
N ARG A 287 4.61 -23.94 3.88
CA ARG A 287 5.91 -23.32 3.57
C ARG A 287 5.90 -22.77 2.16
N PRO A 288 6.58 -21.63 1.92
CA PRO A 288 6.70 -21.06 0.58
C PRO A 288 7.76 -21.79 -0.23
N THR A 289 7.79 -21.49 -1.53
CA THR A 289 8.87 -21.86 -2.43
C THR A 289 10.11 -20.99 -2.18
N ARG A 290 11.28 -21.45 -2.65
CA ARG A 290 12.51 -20.63 -2.60
C ARG A 290 12.43 -19.38 -3.47
N ALA A 291 11.66 -19.44 -4.55
CA ALA A 291 11.45 -18.31 -5.45
C ALA A 291 10.69 -17.18 -4.73
N GLU A 292 9.59 -17.51 -4.05
CA GLU A 292 8.81 -16.57 -3.23
C GLU A 292 9.64 -15.95 -2.10
N VAL A 293 10.45 -16.75 -1.40
CA VAL A 293 11.37 -16.23 -0.36
C VAL A 293 12.35 -15.21 -0.95
N THR A 294 12.90 -15.51 -2.14
CA THR A 294 13.84 -14.63 -2.84
C THR A 294 13.16 -13.35 -3.31
N ASP A 295 11.92 -13.45 -3.78
CA ASP A 295 11.12 -12.31 -4.23
C ASP A 295 10.80 -11.34 -3.08
N VAL A 296 10.33 -11.85 -1.94
CA VAL A 296 10.11 -11.04 -0.73
C VAL A 296 11.42 -10.37 -0.27
N ALA A 297 12.53 -11.11 -0.25
CA ALA A 297 13.83 -10.56 0.12
C ALA A 297 14.27 -9.43 -0.83
N ASN A 298 14.06 -9.60 -2.14
CA ASN A 298 14.36 -8.57 -3.13
C ASN A 298 13.50 -7.32 -2.97
N ALA A 299 12.21 -7.44 -2.61
CA ALA A 299 11.39 -6.27 -2.29
C ALA A 299 11.98 -5.47 -1.12
N VAL A 300 12.51 -6.15 -0.09
CA VAL A 300 13.23 -5.52 1.03
C VAL A 300 14.52 -4.85 0.56
N TYR A 301 15.33 -5.51 -0.26
CA TYR A 301 16.58 -4.94 -0.80
C TYR A 301 16.34 -3.75 -1.72
N ASP A 302 15.23 -3.76 -2.46
CA ASP A 302 14.81 -2.63 -3.30
C ASP A 302 14.43 -1.40 -2.46
N GLY A 303 14.17 -1.61 -1.16
CA GLY A 303 13.90 -0.55 -0.20
C GLY A 303 12.41 -0.28 0.00
N THR A 304 11.56 -1.30 -0.17
CA THR A 304 10.12 -1.18 0.11
C THR A 304 9.86 -0.85 1.58
N ASP A 305 8.87 0.00 1.86
CA ASP A 305 8.45 0.26 3.25
C ASP A 305 7.65 -0.92 3.79
N VAL A 306 6.81 -1.50 2.93
CA VAL A 306 5.78 -2.47 3.32
C VAL A 306 5.68 -3.62 2.32
N VAL A 307 5.49 -4.82 2.84
CA VAL A 307 5.12 -6.00 2.07
C VAL A 307 3.70 -6.44 2.43
N MET A 308 2.96 -7.02 1.49
CA MET A 308 1.55 -7.36 1.69
C MET A 308 1.24 -8.82 1.45
N LEU A 309 0.46 -9.42 2.35
CA LEU A 309 -0.18 -10.72 2.20
C LEU A 309 -1.64 -10.51 1.74
N SER A 310 -2.04 -11.24 0.71
CA SER A 310 -3.35 -11.19 0.07
C SER A 310 -4.19 -12.41 0.45
N GLY A 311 -4.31 -13.39 -0.44
CA GLY A 311 -5.09 -14.61 -0.19
C GLY A 311 -4.53 -15.44 0.96
N GLU A 312 -3.22 -15.33 1.22
CA GLU A 312 -2.49 -16.09 2.25
C GLU A 312 -3.12 -15.91 3.63
N THR A 313 -3.47 -14.68 4.00
CA THR A 313 -4.09 -14.38 5.30
C THR A 313 -5.61 -14.35 5.23
N ALA A 314 -6.18 -13.94 4.10
CA ALA A 314 -7.63 -13.76 3.97
C ALA A 314 -8.39 -15.10 3.97
N ALA A 315 -7.93 -16.08 3.18
CA ALA A 315 -8.62 -17.36 2.97
C ALA A 315 -7.68 -18.57 2.87
N GLY A 316 -6.38 -18.39 3.11
CA GLY A 316 -5.38 -19.46 3.08
C GLY A 316 -5.48 -20.44 4.25
N LYS A 317 -4.96 -21.65 4.09
CA LYS A 317 -4.95 -22.67 5.16
C LYS A 317 -4.02 -22.34 6.32
N TYR A 318 -3.06 -21.44 6.12
CA TYR A 318 -1.96 -21.17 7.04
C TYR A 318 -1.72 -19.66 7.26
N PRO A 319 -2.73 -18.89 7.71
CA PRO A 319 -2.66 -17.44 7.75
C PRO A 319 -1.59 -16.92 8.72
N VAL A 320 -1.47 -17.54 9.90
CA VAL A 320 -0.50 -17.12 10.94
C VAL A 320 0.92 -17.54 10.54
N GLU A 321 1.08 -18.71 9.93
CA GLU A 321 2.38 -19.19 9.45
C GLU A 321 2.89 -18.35 8.28
N ALA A 322 2.01 -17.94 7.36
CA ALA A 322 2.36 -17.04 6.27
C ALA A 322 2.90 -15.70 6.80
N LEU A 323 2.24 -15.11 7.80
CA LEU A 323 2.74 -13.91 8.46
C LEU A 323 4.08 -14.14 9.16
N LYS A 324 4.21 -15.21 9.95
CA LYS A 324 5.47 -15.54 10.63
C LYS A 324 6.62 -15.71 9.63
N MET A 325 6.36 -16.35 8.50
CA MET A 325 7.34 -16.52 7.42
C MET A 325 7.72 -15.17 6.81
N MET A 326 6.74 -14.31 6.49
CA MET A 326 6.99 -12.96 5.98
C MET A 326 7.87 -12.15 6.95
N VAL A 327 7.57 -12.19 8.26
CA VAL A 327 8.38 -11.55 9.31
C VAL A 327 9.80 -12.09 9.33
N GLN A 328 9.97 -13.40 9.27
CA GLN A 328 11.29 -14.05 9.27
C GLN A 328 12.13 -13.62 8.06
N ILE A 329 11.54 -13.57 6.86
CA ILE A 329 12.23 -13.15 5.64
C ILE A 329 12.64 -11.68 5.73
N CYS A 330 11.74 -10.79 6.16
CA CYS A 330 12.06 -9.37 6.35
C CYS A 330 13.22 -9.20 7.34
N GLN A 331 13.13 -9.80 8.53
CA GLN A 331 14.19 -9.69 9.55
C GLN A 331 15.52 -10.31 9.12
N ALA A 332 15.49 -11.39 8.34
CA ALA A 332 16.71 -11.99 7.81
C ALA A 332 17.36 -11.09 6.75
N SER A 333 16.56 -10.52 5.85
CA SER A 333 17.04 -9.65 4.75
C SER A 333 17.56 -8.31 5.28
N GLU A 334 16.88 -7.72 6.25
CA GLU A 334 17.24 -6.44 6.88
C GLU A 334 18.66 -6.43 7.50
N LYS A 335 19.17 -7.60 7.92
CA LYS A 335 20.54 -7.74 8.48
C LYS A 335 21.64 -7.47 7.45
N TYR A 336 21.33 -7.60 6.16
CA TYR A 336 22.27 -7.41 5.07
C TYR A 336 22.14 -6.04 4.41
N LEU A 337 21.23 -5.18 4.89
CA LEU A 337 21.11 -3.80 4.42
C LEU A 337 22.30 -2.98 4.91
N ASP A 338 22.91 -2.20 4.00
CA ASP A 338 23.92 -1.21 4.36
C ASP A 338 23.26 -0.03 5.06
N THR A 339 23.37 0.01 6.39
CA THR A 339 22.84 1.11 7.23
C THR A 339 23.59 2.42 7.04
N ALA A 340 24.79 2.42 6.43
CA ALA A 340 25.54 3.62 6.07
C ALA A 340 25.17 4.15 4.66
N ALA A 341 24.32 3.44 3.92
CA ALA A 341 23.91 3.83 2.57
C ALA A 341 23.23 5.21 2.51
N TYR A 342 22.70 5.71 3.63
CA TYR A 342 22.15 7.08 3.71
C TYR A 342 23.19 8.14 3.28
N ARG A 343 24.49 7.90 3.49
CA ARG A 343 25.58 8.81 3.09
C ARG A 343 25.77 8.87 1.57
N GLN A 344 25.42 7.81 0.86
CA GLN A 344 25.58 7.71 -0.60
C GLN A 344 24.33 8.18 -1.35
N ARG A 345 23.21 8.41 -0.64
CA ARG A 345 21.98 8.88 -1.26
C ARG A 345 22.19 10.29 -1.81
N ARG A 346 22.02 10.42 -3.13
CA ARG A 346 22.04 11.71 -3.81
C ARG A 346 20.86 12.55 -3.31
N MET A 347 21.15 13.64 -2.61
CA MET A 347 20.16 14.68 -2.38
C MET A 347 19.83 15.34 -3.72
N ILE A 348 18.59 15.22 -4.18
CA ILE A 348 18.09 15.97 -5.33
C ILE A 348 18.17 17.47 -4.98
N VAL A 349 18.27 18.35 -5.98
CA VAL A 349 18.41 19.80 -5.74
C VAL A 349 17.28 20.36 -4.85
N GLU A 350 16.06 19.87 -5.01
CA GLU A 350 14.89 20.24 -4.18
C GLU A 350 15.00 19.77 -2.72
N ASP A 351 15.71 18.66 -2.46
CA ASP A 351 15.96 18.14 -1.12
C ASP A 351 16.92 19.04 -0.32
N LYS A 352 17.69 19.91 -1.00
CA LYS A 352 18.69 20.79 -0.36
C LYS A 352 18.12 22.05 0.27
N THR A 353 16.93 22.49 -0.16
CA THR A 353 16.27 23.71 0.37
C THR A 353 15.19 23.39 1.40
N ASN A 354 14.85 22.11 1.60
CA ASN A 354 13.86 21.67 2.58
C ASN A 354 14.48 21.53 3.99
N ILE A 355 14.09 22.41 4.92
CA ILE A 355 14.56 22.42 6.31
C ILE A 355 14.37 21.06 6.99
N SER A 356 13.18 20.47 6.85
CA SER A 356 12.86 19.16 7.46
C SER A 356 13.80 18.07 6.97
N ASN A 357 14.11 18.07 5.68
CA ASN A 357 15.00 17.09 5.08
C ASN A 357 16.44 17.23 5.61
N ALA A 358 16.96 18.46 5.69
CA ALA A 358 18.31 18.73 6.19
C ALA A 358 18.47 18.33 7.68
N VAL A 359 17.47 18.64 8.50
CA VAL A 359 17.46 18.28 9.93
C VAL A 359 17.32 16.77 10.11
N CYS A 360 16.46 16.10 9.34
CA CYS A 360 16.32 14.64 9.40
C CYS A 360 17.60 13.92 8.94
N TYR A 361 18.24 14.39 7.86
CA TYR A 361 19.54 13.88 7.42
C TYR A 361 20.59 13.99 8.54
N SER A 362 20.70 15.17 9.15
CA SER A 362 21.65 15.43 10.24
C SER A 362 21.34 14.56 11.47
N THR A 363 20.06 14.34 11.76
CA THR A 363 19.59 13.47 12.85
C THR A 363 20.02 12.03 12.62
N VAL A 364 19.79 11.49 11.42
CA VAL A 364 20.19 10.12 11.08
C VAL A 364 21.71 9.97 11.09
N SER A 365 22.45 10.95 10.58
CA SER A 365 23.91 10.89 10.63
C SER A 365 24.45 10.93 12.05
N THR A 366 23.93 11.83 12.88
CA THR A 366 24.33 11.96 14.29
C THR A 366 24.00 10.69 15.07
N ALA A 367 22.80 10.13 14.86
CA ALA A 367 22.40 8.87 15.49
C ALA A 367 23.30 7.70 15.09
N PHE A 368 23.73 7.64 13.82
CA PHE A 368 24.67 6.62 13.37
C PHE A 368 26.06 6.81 13.99
N ASP A 369 26.61 8.03 13.93
CA ASP A 369 27.98 8.31 14.39
C ASP A 369 28.15 8.14 15.91
N LEU A 370 27.08 8.32 16.68
CA LEU A 370 27.05 8.15 18.13
C LEU A 370 26.55 6.77 18.59
N ASP A 371 26.27 5.85 17.67
CA ASP A 371 25.63 4.56 17.95
C ASP A 371 24.39 4.70 18.85
N ALA A 372 23.56 5.71 18.54
CA ALA A 372 22.40 6.06 19.35
C ALA A 372 21.40 4.90 19.39
N LYS A 373 20.87 4.62 20.58
CA LYS A 373 19.92 3.55 20.84
C LYS A 373 18.67 3.68 19.97
N VAL A 374 18.10 4.88 19.92
CA VAL A 374 16.90 5.23 19.15
C VAL A 374 16.91 6.69 18.71
N ILE A 375 16.16 6.99 17.65
CA ILE A 375 15.73 8.35 17.30
C ILE A 375 14.32 8.56 17.84
N ILE A 376 14.10 9.60 18.64
CA ILE A 376 12.78 9.94 19.20
C ILE A 376 12.19 11.10 18.39
N ALA A 377 10.99 10.90 17.86
CA ALA A 377 10.36 11.82 16.93
C ALA A 377 8.91 12.13 17.31
N PRO A 378 8.68 13.10 18.21
CA PRO A 378 7.35 13.63 18.47
C PRO A 378 6.78 14.37 17.25
N SER A 379 5.60 13.96 16.81
CA SER A 379 4.96 14.46 15.59
C SER A 379 3.44 14.36 15.66
N ILE A 380 2.74 15.49 15.50
CA ILE A 380 1.27 15.51 15.55
C ILE A 380 0.66 14.66 14.42
N THR A 381 1.15 14.81 13.20
CA THR A 381 0.64 14.14 11.99
C THR A 381 1.48 12.95 11.54
N GLY A 382 2.60 12.66 12.24
CA GLY A 382 3.58 11.67 11.81
C GLY A 382 4.55 12.15 10.72
N TYR A 383 4.43 13.38 10.23
CA TYR A 383 5.29 13.94 9.17
C TYR A 383 6.79 13.78 9.46
N THR A 384 7.25 14.12 10.67
CA THR A 384 8.66 14.01 11.07
C THR A 384 9.16 12.57 11.01
N THR A 385 8.32 11.62 11.46
CA THR A 385 8.68 10.20 11.46
C THR A 385 8.81 9.64 10.05
N ARG A 386 7.95 10.07 9.12
CA ARG A 386 8.04 9.71 7.71
C ARG A 386 9.32 10.27 7.06
N GLN A 387 9.66 11.51 7.36
CA GLN A 387 10.90 12.14 6.87
C GLN A 387 12.15 11.40 7.37
N LEU A 388 12.16 10.93 8.63
CA LEU A 388 13.25 10.10 9.16
C LEU A 388 13.27 8.71 8.51
N SER A 389 12.11 8.07 8.37
CA SER A 389 11.96 6.75 7.76
C SER A 389 12.55 6.70 6.35
N LYS A 390 12.38 7.77 5.55
CA LYS A 390 13.02 7.92 4.23
C LYS A 390 14.52 7.63 4.30
N TRP A 391 15.23 8.17 5.29
CA TRP A 391 16.69 8.06 5.39
C TRP A 391 17.19 6.67 5.85
N ARG A 392 16.25 5.77 6.16
CA ARG A 392 16.52 4.37 6.56
C ARG A 392 17.57 4.25 7.69
N PRO A 393 17.38 4.92 8.84
CA PRO A 393 18.36 4.89 9.93
C PRO A 393 18.67 3.46 10.41
N GLY A 394 19.91 3.27 10.88
CA GLY A 394 20.39 2.02 11.46
C GLY A 394 19.65 1.64 12.74
N CYS A 395 19.39 2.62 13.62
CA CYS A 395 18.60 2.43 14.83
C CYS A 395 17.08 2.60 14.60
N PRO A 396 16.23 2.13 15.51
CA PRO A 396 14.78 2.35 15.46
C PRO A 396 14.39 3.83 15.54
N VAL A 397 13.32 4.20 14.84
CA VAL A 397 12.66 5.50 15.00
C VAL A 397 11.43 5.32 15.88
N ILE A 398 11.32 6.09 16.95
CA ILE A 398 10.18 6.07 17.86
C ILE A 398 9.28 7.28 17.55
N GLY A 399 8.11 7.01 16.99
CA GLY A 399 7.15 8.05 16.63
C GLY A 399 6.17 8.33 17.76
N LEU A 400 6.09 9.57 18.23
CA LEU A 400 5.19 9.92 19.34
C LEU A 400 4.12 10.89 18.86
N SER A 401 2.85 10.61 19.11
CA SER A 401 1.76 11.53 18.72
C SER A 401 0.61 11.56 19.73
N PRO A 402 -0.02 12.73 19.96
CA PRO A 402 -1.30 12.80 20.67
C PRO A 402 -2.49 12.30 19.84
N SER A 403 -2.35 12.18 18.52
CA SER A 403 -3.40 11.70 17.63
C SER A 403 -3.33 10.18 17.50
N ALA A 404 -4.34 9.47 18.00
CA ALA A 404 -4.46 8.03 17.83
C ALA A 404 -4.49 7.61 16.34
N ALA A 405 -5.07 8.43 15.47
CA ALA A 405 -5.05 8.19 14.02
C ALA A 405 -3.62 8.29 13.47
N ALA A 406 -2.85 9.32 13.85
CA ALA A 406 -1.46 9.44 13.42
C ALA A 406 -0.59 8.29 13.96
N VAL A 407 -0.83 7.82 15.20
CA VAL A 407 -0.15 6.64 15.77
C VAL A 407 -0.37 5.41 14.90
N ARG A 408 -1.62 5.15 14.48
CA ARG A 408 -1.91 4.04 13.57
C ARG A 408 -1.31 4.26 12.18
N GLN A 409 -1.43 5.45 11.62
CA GLN A 409 -0.86 5.76 10.31
C GLN A 409 0.67 5.60 10.26
N MET A 410 1.37 5.85 11.38
CA MET A 410 2.81 5.61 11.47
C MET A 410 3.20 4.13 11.37
N GLN A 411 2.25 3.20 11.48
CA GLN A 411 2.53 1.77 11.31
C GLN A 411 2.98 1.39 9.91
N ILE A 412 2.71 2.22 8.90
CA ILE A 412 3.10 1.97 7.52
C ILE A 412 4.54 2.44 7.21
N TYR A 413 5.16 3.25 8.08
CA TYR A 413 6.47 3.82 7.83
C TYR A 413 7.59 2.85 8.23
N TRP A 414 8.53 2.58 7.32
CA TRP A 414 9.66 1.68 7.57
C TRP A 414 10.44 2.09 8.81
N GLY A 415 10.76 1.12 9.67
CA GLY A 415 11.62 1.30 10.86
C GLY A 415 11.02 2.15 11.99
N VAL A 416 9.77 2.63 11.84
CA VAL A 416 9.08 3.44 12.85
C VAL A 416 8.29 2.53 13.80
N LYS A 417 8.44 2.74 15.11
CA LYS A 417 7.57 2.17 16.14
C LYS A 417 6.77 3.29 16.81
N PRO A 418 5.44 3.35 16.62
CA PRO A 418 4.66 4.47 17.12
C PRO A 418 4.11 4.24 18.53
N PHE A 419 4.02 5.30 19.32
CA PHE A 419 3.31 5.33 20.61
C PHE A 419 2.45 6.58 20.73
N GLN A 420 1.34 6.43 21.45
CA GLN A 420 0.53 7.57 21.83
C GLN A 420 1.20 8.32 22.98
N ALA A 421 1.33 9.64 22.83
CA ALA A 421 1.94 10.52 23.83
C ALA A 421 1.06 11.75 24.06
N LYS A 422 1.16 12.37 25.23
CA LYS A 422 0.39 13.58 25.53
C LYS A 422 0.93 14.79 24.77
N ARG A 423 0.06 15.76 24.49
CA ARG A 423 0.49 17.05 23.95
C ARG A 423 1.26 17.80 25.03
N ALA A 424 2.42 18.37 24.68
CA ALA A 424 3.22 19.21 25.56
C ALA A 424 3.10 20.69 25.16
N GLU A 425 3.26 21.58 26.14
CA GLU A 425 3.16 23.04 25.97
C GLU A 425 4.51 23.73 25.70
N SER A 426 5.61 23.03 25.97
CA SER A 426 6.97 23.50 25.71
C SER A 426 7.83 22.38 25.12
N THR A 427 8.95 22.76 24.49
CA THR A 427 9.91 21.82 23.92
C THR A 427 10.57 20.96 25.00
N ASP A 428 10.93 21.53 26.15
CA ASP A 428 11.56 20.76 27.23
C ASP A 428 10.60 19.72 27.81
N VAL A 429 9.34 20.10 28.09
CA VAL A 429 8.32 19.16 28.58
C VAL A 429 8.03 18.06 27.54
N LEU A 430 8.04 18.39 26.25
CA LEU A 430 7.88 17.42 25.17
C LEU A 430 9.00 16.37 25.20
N ILE A 431 10.23 16.81 25.39
CA ILE A 431 11.41 15.94 25.41
C ILE A 431 11.40 15.07 26.67
N GLU A 432 11.26 15.67 27.85
CA GLU A 432 11.24 14.96 29.14
C GLU A 432 10.14 13.89 29.17
N SER A 433 8.90 14.26 28.86
CA SER A 433 7.78 13.30 28.82
C SER A 433 7.94 12.20 27.77
N SER A 434 8.69 12.46 26.69
CA SER A 434 9.03 11.44 25.70
C SER A 434 10.04 10.44 26.26
N LEU A 435 11.05 10.91 26.99
CA LEU A 435 12.05 10.04 27.63
C LEU A 435 11.38 9.17 28.70
N ASP A 436 10.57 9.76 29.58
CA ASP A 436 9.87 9.05 30.65
C ASP A 436 8.98 7.92 30.11
N LEU A 437 8.19 8.21 29.07
CA LEU A 437 7.34 7.22 28.41
C LEU A 437 8.17 6.04 27.85
N LEU A 438 9.34 6.32 27.28
CA LEU A 438 10.18 5.27 26.69
C LEU A 438 10.95 4.47 27.73
N LYS A 439 11.31 5.07 28.86
CA LYS A 439 11.79 4.34 30.04
C LYS A 439 10.71 3.41 30.59
N GLU A 440 9.48 3.90 30.77
CA GLU A 440 8.34 3.10 31.24
C GLU A 440 8.06 1.90 30.32
N LYS A 441 8.14 2.12 28.99
CA LYS A 441 7.98 1.05 27.98
C LYS A 441 9.22 0.14 27.84
N GLY A 442 10.31 0.38 28.58
CA GLY A 442 11.54 -0.42 28.55
C GLY A 442 12.30 -0.36 27.22
N ILE A 443 12.20 0.77 26.50
CA ILE A 443 12.84 0.96 25.19
C ILE A 443 14.22 1.59 25.33
N ILE A 444 14.39 2.44 26.34
CA ILE A 444 15.63 3.12 26.70
C ILE A 444 15.92 2.92 28.19
N GLU A 445 17.19 2.91 28.55
CA GLU A 445 17.69 2.79 29.90
C GLU A 445 18.65 3.95 30.22
N ASP A 446 19.00 4.12 31.49
CA ASP A 446 19.99 5.13 31.89
C ASP A 446 21.33 4.87 31.17
N LYS A 447 21.98 5.96 30.75
CA LYS A 447 23.21 6.02 29.93
C LYS A 447 23.04 5.65 28.45
N ASP A 448 21.84 5.30 27.98
CA ASP A 448 21.61 5.21 26.54
C ASP A 448 21.80 6.60 25.90
N ILE A 449 22.43 6.65 24.72
CA ILE A 449 22.46 7.86 23.89
C ILE A 449 21.25 7.84 22.98
N VAL A 450 20.45 8.91 22.99
CA VAL A 450 19.29 9.09 22.11
C VAL A 450 19.38 10.40 21.34
N VAL A 451 18.79 10.42 20.14
CA VAL A 451 18.67 11.65 19.35
C VAL A 451 17.20 12.00 19.20
N VAL A 452 16.82 13.19 19.66
CA VAL A 452 15.45 13.71 19.58
C VAL A 452 15.34 14.71 18.44
N THR A 453 14.32 14.58 17.60
CA THR A 453 14.00 15.59 16.58
C THR A 453 12.50 15.86 16.51
N ALA A 454 12.12 17.12 16.31
CA ALA A 454 10.74 17.53 16.27
C ALA A 454 10.56 18.79 15.41
N GLY A 455 9.30 19.09 15.07
CA GLY A 455 8.90 20.41 14.60
C GLY A 455 8.37 21.24 15.77
N VAL A 456 9.05 22.33 16.10
CA VAL A 456 8.62 23.25 17.16
C VAL A 456 8.29 24.63 16.59
N VAL A 457 7.29 25.28 17.19
CA VAL A 457 6.87 26.63 16.82
C VAL A 457 7.42 27.67 17.78
N ASN A 458 7.81 28.82 17.24
CA ASN A 458 8.29 29.94 18.05
C ASN A 458 7.15 30.55 18.87
N ARG A 459 7.50 31.29 19.94
CA ARG A 459 6.53 31.95 20.85
C ARG A 459 5.44 32.76 20.12
N ILE A 460 5.78 33.38 18.99
CA ILE A 460 4.90 34.25 18.20
C ILE A 460 3.86 33.45 17.39
N SER A 461 4.11 32.17 17.08
CA SER A 461 3.27 31.32 16.24
C SER A 461 2.70 30.10 16.97
N ARG A 462 2.66 30.11 18.32
CA ARG A 462 2.18 29.01 19.17
C ARG A 462 0.79 28.48 18.84
N ASN A 463 -0.07 29.31 18.24
CA ASN A 463 -1.43 28.94 17.87
C ASN A 463 -1.52 28.21 16.52
N ARG A 464 -0.40 28.00 15.81
CA ARG A 464 -0.34 27.26 14.55
C ARG A 464 0.50 25.99 14.73
N PRO A 465 0.17 24.89 14.05
CA PRO A 465 1.02 23.70 14.04
C PRO A 465 2.37 23.99 13.38
N ALA A 466 3.42 23.28 13.81
CA ALA A 466 4.72 23.37 13.17
C ALA A 466 4.64 22.87 11.72
N THR A 467 5.19 23.65 10.79
CA THR A 467 5.19 23.31 9.36
C THR A 467 6.41 22.49 8.94
N HIS A 468 7.48 22.51 9.72
CA HIS A 468 8.76 21.85 9.43
C HIS A 468 9.31 21.14 10.67
N THR A 469 10.08 20.08 10.43
CA THR A 469 10.98 19.51 11.45
C THR A 469 12.22 20.39 11.50
N ASN A 470 12.52 21.00 12.65
CA ASN A 470 13.47 22.11 12.70
C ASN A 470 14.43 22.09 13.89
N ILE A 471 14.32 21.10 14.78
CA ILE A 471 15.26 20.93 15.90
C ILE A 471 15.82 19.50 15.96
N MET A 472 17.01 19.38 16.53
CA MET A 472 17.67 18.12 16.86
C MET A 472 18.38 18.30 18.21
N ARG A 473 18.29 17.32 19.10
CA ARG A 473 18.99 17.31 20.39
C ARG A 473 19.55 15.92 20.65
N VAL A 474 20.81 15.85 21.05
CA VAL A 474 21.45 14.61 21.56
C VAL A 474 21.32 14.61 23.08
N ILE A 475 20.95 13.47 23.64
CA ILE A 475 20.71 13.31 25.08
C ILE A 475 21.34 11.99 25.53
N GLU A 476 22.13 12.04 26.59
CA GLU A 476 22.45 10.87 27.40
C GLU A 476 21.36 10.75 28.46
N VAL A 477 20.74 9.57 28.56
CA VAL A 477 19.56 9.35 29.40
C VAL A 477 19.98 9.27 30.87
N ASP A 478 19.44 10.15 31.72
CA ASP A 478 19.73 10.23 33.17
C ASP A 478 18.70 9.52 34.04
#